data_AF-A0A1W2TNP1-F1
#
_entry.id   AF-A0A1W2TNP1-F1
#
_cell.length_a   1.000
_cell.length_b   1.000
_cell.length_c   1.000
_cell.angle_alpha   90.00
_cell.angle_beta   90.00
_cell.angle_gamma   90.00
#
_symmetry.space_group_name_H-M   'P 1'
#
loop_
_entity.id
_entity.type
_entity.pdbx_description
1 polymer ?
#
loop_
_entity_poly.entity_id
_entity_poly.type
_entity_poly.pdbx_seq_one_letter_code
_entity_poly.pdbx_strand_id
1 'polypeptide(L)'
;MWGVLPFRYHFNPSNHRWGLGAHDICFKNDLIGSFFSVGQVLPTHRLQHSPHGGLFQPTVSQAIRLLSSGPFPKPALSGGILADELAAPGPSPVHAQNRHSWIHVFPEACVHQHPKMFMRYFKWGVSRMILESEPMPDVLPIFIDGTQRIMAEDRGWPRFVPRFGVKFRVVFGEPVNAEKTFGDLRAQWQALVKQQQAESRGKGALGSPGELPDELKYGERAMKLRIEVARRVREEVLKVRKALDYPDKEPSGFELADTWTREPVADKFKSNVDDSLINKKQ
;
A
#
# COMPACT_ATOMS: atom_id res chain seq x y z
N MET A 1 7.29 16.36 3.61
CA MET A 1 6.04 16.75 2.91
C MET A 1 5.09 17.53 3.82
N TRP A 2 4.82 17.11 5.07
CA TRP A 2 3.75 17.72 5.88
C TRP A 2 4.22 18.71 6.94
N GLY A 3 5.50 18.68 7.32
CA GLY A 3 6.10 19.71 8.18
C GLY A 3 6.16 21.12 7.58
N VAL A 4 5.64 21.32 6.36
CA VAL A 4 5.47 22.63 5.72
C VAL A 4 4.01 23.11 5.71
N LEU A 5 3.05 22.29 6.14
CA LEU A 5 1.66 22.74 6.29
C LEU A 5 1.49 23.55 7.58
N PRO A 6 0.53 24.50 7.63
CA PRO A 6 0.16 25.18 8.87
C PRO A 6 -0.18 24.19 10.00
N PHE A 7 0.30 24.46 11.21
CA PHE A 7 0.10 23.60 12.39
C PHE A 7 -1.37 23.26 12.67
N ARG A 8 -2.31 24.16 12.34
CA ARG A 8 -3.76 23.92 12.50
C ARG A 8 -4.27 22.67 11.78
N TYR A 9 -3.64 22.26 10.68
CA TYR A 9 -4.05 21.05 9.95
C TYR A 9 -3.55 19.76 10.59
N HIS A 10 -2.59 19.82 11.52
CA HIS A 10 -1.97 18.66 12.17
C HIS A 10 -2.77 18.11 13.35
N PHE A 11 -3.80 18.81 13.80
CA PHE A 11 -4.60 18.42 14.96
C PHE A 11 -6.06 18.13 14.61
N ASN A 12 -6.40 18.05 13.32
CA ASN A 12 -7.71 17.61 12.87
C ASN A 12 -7.61 16.21 12.24
N PRO A 13 -8.00 15.14 12.96
CA PRO A 13 -7.96 13.79 12.43
C PRO A 13 -8.82 13.54 11.20
N SER A 14 -9.88 14.34 11.00
CA SER A 14 -10.73 14.22 9.81
C SER A 14 -10.02 14.69 8.54
N ASN A 15 -8.94 15.46 8.66
CA ASN A 15 -8.15 15.98 7.55
C ASN A 15 -6.82 15.23 7.35
N HIS A 16 -6.62 14.16 8.12
CA HIS A 16 -5.44 13.34 8.07
C HIS A 16 -5.70 12.09 7.22
N ARG A 17 -4.75 11.79 6.35
CA ARG A 17 -4.76 10.55 5.58
C ARG A 17 -4.23 9.40 6.42
N TRP A 18 -4.72 8.21 6.13
CA TRP A 18 -4.17 6.99 6.67
C TRP A 18 -2.89 6.60 5.93
N GLY A 19 -1.91 6.10 6.67
CA GLY A 19 -0.70 5.51 6.13
C GLY A 19 -0.62 4.00 6.41
N LEU A 20 0.21 3.30 5.64
CA LEU A 20 0.62 1.93 5.94
C LEU A 20 2.05 1.98 6.48
N GLY A 21 2.24 1.57 7.74
CA GLY A 21 3.55 1.56 8.40
C GLY A 21 4.01 0.14 8.67
N ALA A 22 5.30 -0.16 8.48
CA ALA A 22 5.83 -1.49 8.76
C ALA A 22 5.71 -1.81 10.26
N HIS A 23 5.10 -2.96 10.59
CA HIS A 23 4.86 -3.38 11.97
C HIS A 23 6.17 -3.42 12.78
N ASP A 24 7.20 -4.03 12.22
CA ASP A 24 8.52 -4.20 12.86
C ASP A 24 9.31 -2.89 13.05
N ILE A 25 8.83 -1.77 12.51
CA ILE A 25 9.44 -0.44 12.65
C ILE A 25 8.59 0.46 13.54
N CYS A 26 7.32 0.63 13.18
CA CYS A 26 6.40 1.57 13.80
C CYS A 26 5.70 1.00 15.05
N PHE A 27 5.69 -0.32 15.24
CA PHE A 27 4.91 -0.98 16.31
C PHE A 27 5.79 -1.89 17.17
N LYS A 28 7.03 -1.45 17.44
CA LYS A 28 8.00 -2.20 18.24
C LYS A 28 7.63 -2.30 19.73
N ASN A 29 6.95 -1.29 20.25
CA ASN A 29 6.50 -1.22 21.63
C ASN A 29 5.16 -0.47 21.70
N ASP A 30 4.44 -0.62 22.80
CA ASP A 30 3.07 -0.12 22.94
C ASP A 30 2.98 1.41 22.86
N LEU A 31 4.00 2.13 23.34
CA LEU A 31 4.03 3.59 23.32
C LEU A 31 4.17 4.13 21.90
N ILE A 32 5.15 3.62 21.15
CA ILE A 32 5.38 4.01 19.74
C ILE A 32 4.22 3.50 18.88
N GLY A 33 3.74 2.28 19.13
CA GLY A 33 2.57 1.71 18.45
C GLY A 33 1.31 2.52 18.66
N SER A 34 1.06 2.99 19.89
CA SER A 34 -0.07 3.88 20.21
C SER A 34 0.05 5.22 19.49
N PHE A 35 1.25 5.81 19.46
CA PHE A 35 1.51 7.05 18.72
C PHE A 35 1.17 6.91 17.23
N PHE A 36 1.64 5.86 16.57
CA PHE A 36 1.36 5.62 15.15
C PHE A 36 -0.11 5.26 14.89
N SER A 37 -0.74 4.47 15.77
CA SER A 37 -2.18 4.16 15.69
C SER A 37 -3.06 5.40 15.80
N VAL A 38 -2.78 6.29 16.77
CA VAL A 38 -3.49 7.57 16.92
C VAL A 38 -3.22 8.49 15.73
N GLY A 39 -2.00 8.48 15.20
CA GLY A 39 -1.58 9.17 13.99
C GLY A 39 -2.09 8.57 12.67
N GLN A 40 -3.08 7.67 12.71
CA GLN A 40 -3.72 7.05 11.54
C GLN A 40 -2.76 6.23 10.66
N VAL A 41 -1.83 5.50 11.29
CA VAL A 41 -0.97 4.53 10.60
C VAL A 41 -1.47 3.12 10.89
N LEU A 42 -1.73 2.36 9.84
CA LEU A 42 -2.11 0.95 9.95
C LEU A 42 -0.87 0.05 9.98
N PRO A 43 -0.80 -0.91 10.92
CA PRO A 43 0.34 -1.82 11.05
C PRO A 43 0.38 -2.82 9.90
N THR A 44 1.43 -2.80 9.08
CA THR A 44 1.60 -3.67 7.91
C THR A 44 2.72 -4.67 8.15
N HIS A 45 2.42 -5.97 8.07
CA HIS A 45 3.38 -7.04 8.20
C HIS A 45 4.06 -7.32 6.86
N ARG A 46 5.39 -7.47 6.91
CA ARG A 46 6.23 -7.82 5.77
C ARG A 46 6.59 -9.30 5.84
N LEU A 47 6.47 -10.01 4.72
CA LEU A 47 6.75 -11.46 4.65
C LEU A 47 8.15 -11.84 5.15
N GLN A 48 9.13 -10.95 5.01
CA GLN A 48 10.51 -11.19 5.45
C GLN A 48 10.66 -11.21 6.98
N HIS A 49 9.75 -10.56 7.72
CA HIS A 49 9.86 -10.39 9.18
C HIS A 49 8.71 -11.06 9.96
N SER A 50 7.65 -11.50 9.29
CA SER A 50 6.49 -12.09 9.94
C SER A 50 5.77 -13.07 9.03
N PRO A 51 5.34 -14.24 9.53
CA PRO A 51 4.53 -15.19 8.78
C PRO A 51 3.14 -14.64 8.43
N HIS A 52 2.68 -13.59 9.14
CA HIS A 52 1.41 -12.92 8.90
C HIS A 52 1.49 -11.84 7.80
N GLY A 53 2.66 -11.66 7.20
CA GLY A 53 2.84 -10.74 6.07
C GLY A 53 2.11 -11.20 4.81
N GLY A 54 2.00 -10.30 3.84
CA GLY A 54 1.49 -10.63 2.51
C GLY A 54 0.23 -9.87 2.14
N LEU A 55 -0.40 -10.30 1.04
CA LEU A 55 -1.49 -9.56 0.43
C LEU A 55 -2.81 -9.63 1.22
N PHE A 56 -3.06 -10.76 1.88
CA PHE A 56 -4.30 -11.04 2.61
C PHE A 56 -4.22 -10.73 4.10
N GLN A 57 -3.20 -9.99 4.51
CA GLN A 57 -3.09 -9.52 5.89
C GLN A 57 -4.30 -8.64 6.28
N PRO A 58 -4.71 -8.65 7.55
CA PRO A 58 -5.91 -7.92 8.01
C PRO A 58 -5.86 -6.41 7.73
N THR A 59 -4.65 -5.84 7.72
CA THR A 59 -4.39 -4.41 7.45
C THR A 59 -4.92 -3.93 6.11
N VAL A 60 -4.81 -4.75 5.06
CA VAL A 60 -5.32 -4.40 3.73
C VAL A 60 -6.85 -4.41 3.74
N SER A 61 -7.46 -5.38 4.42
CA SER A 61 -8.90 -5.42 4.63
C SER A 61 -9.39 -4.21 5.44
N GLN A 62 -8.60 -3.76 6.42
CA GLN A 62 -8.91 -2.56 7.18
C GLN A 62 -8.79 -1.28 6.34
N ALA A 63 -7.81 -1.19 5.44
CA ALA A 63 -7.71 -0.10 4.48
C ALA A 63 -8.92 -0.05 3.54
N ILE A 64 -9.37 -1.19 3.01
CA ILE A 64 -10.60 -1.30 2.21
C ILE A 64 -11.82 -0.80 3.00
N ARG A 65 -11.91 -1.14 4.30
CA ARG A 65 -12.99 -0.68 5.18
C ARG A 65 -13.01 0.83 5.36
N LEU A 66 -11.84 1.45 5.48
CA LEU A 66 -11.71 2.90 5.61
C LEU A 66 -12.09 3.64 4.32
N LEU A 67 -11.84 3.04 3.15
CA LEU A 67 -12.20 3.62 1.84
C LEU A 67 -13.69 3.51 1.53
N SER A 68 -14.36 2.47 2.02
CA SER A 68 -15.74 2.13 1.62
C SER A 68 -16.82 2.76 2.51
N SER A 69 -18.06 2.79 2.02
CA SER A 69 -19.25 3.27 2.74
C SER A 69 -19.72 2.35 3.87
N GLY A 70 -19.51 1.04 3.74
CA GLY A 70 -20.13 0.02 4.60
C GLY A 70 -21.57 -0.34 4.17
N PRO A 71 -22.31 -1.15 4.96
CA PRO A 71 -21.92 -1.73 6.25
C PRO A 71 -21.01 -2.95 6.10
N PHE A 72 -20.00 -3.05 6.96
CA PHE A 72 -19.17 -4.24 7.07
C PHE A 72 -19.72 -5.18 8.13
N PRO A 73 -19.68 -6.51 7.91
CA PRO A 73 -19.94 -7.47 8.97
C PRO A 73 -19.02 -7.16 10.14
N LYS A 74 -19.58 -7.02 11.36
CA LYS A 74 -18.76 -6.99 12.57
C LYS A 74 -17.94 -8.29 12.58
N PRO A 75 -16.64 -8.24 12.89
CA PRO A 75 -15.90 -9.48 13.16
C PRO A 75 -16.70 -10.26 14.21
N ALA A 76 -17.02 -11.51 13.93
CA ALA A 76 -17.63 -12.36 14.95
C ALA A 76 -16.67 -12.38 16.14
N LEU A 77 -17.18 -12.07 17.33
CA LEU A 77 -16.45 -12.21 18.59
C LEU A 77 -16.17 -13.71 18.81
N SER A 78 -15.12 -14.25 18.18
CA SER A 78 -14.59 -15.55 18.54
C SER A 78 -13.73 -15.36 19.79
N GLY A 79 -14.31 -15.65 20.95
CA GLY A 79 -13.68 -15.58 22.26
C GLY A 79 -12.55 -16.60 22.42
N GLY A 80 -11.39 -16.32 21.83
CA GLY A 80 -10.17 -17.06 22.01
C GLY A 80 -8.98 -16.10 22.03
N ILE A 81 -8.06 -16.32 22.97
CA ILE A 81 -6.86 -15.52 23.23
C ILE A 81 -5.95 -15.35 21.97
N LEU A 82 -6.13 -16.19 20.95
CA LEU A 82 -5.45 -16.11 19.64
C LEU A 82 -6.09 -15.15 18.62
N ALA A 83 -7.35 -14.76 18.81
CA ALA A 83 -8.03 -13.80 17.94
C ALA A 83 -7.52 -12.35 18.15
N ASP A 84 -6.92 -12.09 19.31
CA ASP A 84 -6.37 -10.79 19.70
C ASP A 84 -5.02 -10.49 19.02
N GLU A 85 -4.26 -11.52 18.62
CA GLU A 85 -3.01 -11.38 17.84
C GLU A 85 -3.24 -11.26 16.32
N LEU A 86 -4.36 -11.81 15.82
CA LEU A 86 -4.69 -11.84 14.38
C LEU A 86 -5.67 -10.74 13.96
N ALA A 87 -6.40 -10.14 14.89
CA ALA A 87 -7.08 -8.89 14.66
C ALA A 87 -6.01 -7.81 14.64
N ALA A 88 -5.53 -7.42 13.44
CA ALA A 88 -4.83 -6.14 13.34
C ALA A 88 -5.68 -5.12 14.11
N PRO A 89 -5.12 -4.41 15.11
CA PRO A 89 -5.90 -3.53 15.94
C PRO A 89 -6.70 -2.66 14.97
N GLY A 90 -8.02 -2.73 15.10
CA GLY A 90 -8.89 -1.87 14.32
C GLY A 90 -8.42 -0.43 14.49
N PRO A 91 -8.82 0.49 13.60
CA PRO A 91 -8.61 1.91 13.82
C PRO A 91 -8.91 2.20 15.29
N SER A 92 -7.97 2.87 15.97
CA SER A 92 -8.10 3.23 17.39
C SER A 92 -9.55 3.63 17.68
N PRO A 93 -10.14 3.33 18.84
CA PRO A 93 -11.55 3.64 19.12
C PRO A 93 -11.98 5.07 18.71
N VAL A 94 -11.04 6.02 18.76
CA VAL A 94 -11.17 7.41 18.27
C VAL A 94 -11.56 7.52 16.78
N HIS A 95 -11.10 6.58 15.97
CA HIS A 95 -11.25 6.53 14.52
C HIS A 95 -12.17 5.39 14.03
N ALA A 96 -12.84 4.67 14.94
CA ALA A 96 -13.67 3.50 14.59
C ALA A 96 -14.81 3.82 13.60
N GLN A 97 -15.25 5.08 13.59
CA GLN A 97 -16.31 5.58 12.73
C GLN A 97 -15.80 6.14 11.39
N ASN A 98 -14.48 6.24 11.17
CA ASN A 98 -13.92 6.81 9.93
C ASN A 98 -14.32 5.96 8.73
N ARG A 99 -14.97 6.59 7.75
CA ARG A 99 -15.35 6.05 6.44
C ARG A 99 -15.00 7.07 5.38
N HIS A 100 -14.92 6.64 4.11
CA HIS A 100 -14.51 7.51 3.00
C HIS A 100 -13.19 8.25 3.29
N SER A 101 -12.31 7.59 4.05
CA SER A 101 -11.03 8.15 4.43
C SER A 101 -10.06 8.12 3.27
N TRP A 102 -9.05 8.99 3.28
CA TRP A 102 -8.04 8.99 2.25
C TRP A 102 -6.84 8.19 2.73
N ILE A 103 -6.29 7.31 1.88
CA ILE A 103 -5.17 6.43 2.23
C ILE A 103 -3.99 6.73 1.31
N HIS A 104 -2.80 6.86 1.89
CA HIS A 104 -1.56 7.05 1.18
C HIS A 104 -0.74 5.75 1.19
N VAL A 105 -0.37 5.28 0.01
CA VAL A 105 0.35 4.02 -0.17
C VAL A 105 1.63 4.25 -0.96
N PHE A 106 2.73 3.63 -0.53
CA PHE A 106 3.97 3.51 -1.28
C PHE A 106 4.01 2.11 -1.91
N PRO A 107 3.54 1.95 -3.17
CA PRO A 107 3.26 0.62 -3.73
C PRO A 107 4.53 -0.20 -4.05
N GLU A 108 5.72 0.40 -4.11
CA GLU A 108 6.99 -0.34 -4.21
C GLU A 108 7.34 -1.11 -2.92
N ALA A 109 6.74 -0.70 -1.79
CA ALA A 109 6.88 -1.32 -0.47
C ALA A 109 8.34 -1.51 0.01
N CYS A 110 9.24 -0.65 -0.44
CA CYS A 110 10.60 -0.51 0.05
C CYS A 110 11.11 0.92 -0.24
N VAL A 111 12.21 1.32 0.41
CA VAL A 111 12.92 2.53 0.01
C VAL A 111 13.79 2.18 -1.20
N HIS A 112 13.42 2.73 -2.35
CA HIS A 112 14.15 2.61 -3.62
C HIS A 112 14.81 3.94 -3.96
N GLN A 113 16.14 3.97 -4.02
CA GLN A 113 16.90 5.16 -4.41
C GLN A 113 17.66 4.88 -5.70
N HIS A 114 17.01 5.13 -6.84
CA HIS A 114 17.64 5.00 -8.16
C HIS A 114 18.22 6.35 -8.62
N PRO A 115 19.48 6.39 -9.12
CA PRO A 115 20.08 7.60 -9.69
C PRO A 115 19.28 8.33 -10.78
N LYS A 116 18.48 7.60 -11.59
CA LYS A 116 17.68 8.11 -12.70
C LYS A 116 16.19 8.24 -12.37
N MET A 117 15.81 8.04 -11.11
CA MET A 117 14.43 8.03 -10.63
C MET A 117 13.52 7.05 -11.37
N PHE A 118 14.06 5.97 -11.92
CA PHE A 118 13.21 4.88 -12.44
C PHE A 118 12.46 4.23 -11.28
N MET A 119 11.31 3.64 -11.59
CA MET A 119 10.42 3.09 -10.57
C MET A 119 10.42 1.57 -10.64
N ARG A 120 10.17 0.92 -9.51
CA ARG A 120 9.97 -0.53 -9.48
C ARG A 120 8.56 -0.91 -9.90
N TYR A 121 8.31 -2.21 -10.00
CA TYR A 121 6.97 -2.76 -10.05
C TYR A 121 6.19 -2.37 -8.78
N PHE A 122 4.87 -2.28 -8.91
CA PHE A 122 3.97 -1.97 -7.80
C PHE A 122 3.37 -3.26 -7.23
N LYS A 123 3.35 -3.38 -5.90
CA LYS A 123 2.75 -4.53 -5.20
C LYS A 123 1.23 -4.49 -5.24
N TRP A 124 0.62 -5.67 -5.20
CA TRP A 124 -0.82 -5.86 -5.42
C TRP A 124 -1.74 -5.35 -4.29
N GLY A 125 -1.18 -4.82 -3.20
CA GLY A 125 -1.97 -4.25 -2.10
C GLY A 125 -2.90 -3.12 -2.56
N VAL A 126 -2.42 -2.26 -3.46
CA VAL A 126 -3.24 -1.19 -4.07
C VAL A 126 -4.36 -1.75 -4.93
N SER A 127 -4.12 -2.88 -5.60
CA SER A 127 -5.11 -3.53 -6.45
C SER A 127 -6.31 -4.01 -5.66
N ARG A 128 -6.09 -4.57 -4.45
CA ARG A 128 -7.18 -4.95 -3.56
C ARG A 128 -8.01 -3.73 -3.12
N MET A 129 -7.36 -2.62 -2.78
CA MET A 129 -8.06 -1.39 -2.40
C MET A 129 -8.96 -0.87 -3.52
N ILE A 130 -8.51 -0.91 -4.77
CA ILE A 130 -9.30 -0.44 -5.93
C ILE A 130 -10.44 -1.41 -6.28
N LEU A 131 -10.17 -2.72 -6.27
CA LEU A 131 -11.15 -3.74 -6.70
C LEU A 131 -12.23 -4.01 -5.63
N GLU A 132 -11.86 -4.00 -4.35
CA GLU A 132 -12.71 -4.47 -3.25
C GLU A 132 -13.44 -3.34 -2.51
N SER A 133 -13.01 -2.07 -2.65
CA SER A 133 -13.71 -0.97 -1.99
C SER A 133 -15.02 -0.63 -2.71
N GLU A 134 -16.02 -0.24 -1.93
CA GLU A 134 -17.33 0.20 -2.42
C GLU A 134 -17.72 1.52 -1.75
N PRO A 135 -17.83 2.65 -2.51
CA PRO A 135 -17.56 2.80 -3.94
C PRO A 135 -16.08 2.63 -4.31
N MET A 136 -15.78 2.56 -5.62
CA MET A 136 -14.39 2.58 -6.11
C MET A 136 -13.71 3.86 -5.61
N PRO A 137 -12.49 3.78 -5.05
CA PRO A 137 -11.84 4.95 -4.50
C PRO A 137 -11.28 5.84 -5.62
N ASP A 138 -11.25 7.14 -5.37
CA ASP A 138 -10.49 8.08 -6.20
C ASP A 138 -8.99 7.81 -6.04
N VAL A 139 -8.25 7.91 -7.15
CA VAL A 139 -6.80 7.67 -7.18
C VAL A 139 -6.07 8.94 -7.60
N LEU A 140 -5.19 9.43 -6.74
CA LEU A 140 -4.33 10.59 -7.00
C LEU A 140 -2.86 10.15 -7.08
N PRO A 141 -2.23 10.15 -8.26
CA PRO A 141 -0.83 9.77 -8.41
C PRO A 141 0.07 10.89 -7.87
N ILE A 142 1.07 10.49 -7.08
CA ILE A 142 2.05 11.41 -6.49
C ILE A 142 3.44 10.88 -6.81
N PHE A 143 4.30 11.76 -7.31
CA PHE A 143 5.72 11.47 -7.51
C PHE A 143 6.57 12.33 -6.56
N ILE A 144 7.50 11.69 -5.85
CA ILE A 144 8.32 12.35 -4.82
C ILE A 144 9.78 12.23 -5.22
N ASP A 145 10.48 13.38 -5.26
CA ASP A 145 11.91 13.47 -5.53
C ASP A 145 12.63 14.27 -4.44
N GLY A 146 13.81 13.80 -4.04
CA GLY A 146 14.76 14.51 -3.21
C GLY A 146 14.94 13.91 -1.82
N THR A 147 14.06 12.99 -1.39
CA THR A 147 14.24 12.24 -0.13
C THR A 147 15.56 11.49 -0.09
N GLN A 148 15.99 10.93 -1.21
CA GLN A 148 17.27 10.27 -1.44
C GLN A 148 18.48 11.22 -1.40
N ARG A 149 18.29 12.53 -1.63
CA ARG A 149 19.36 13.52 -1.46
C ARG A 149 19.43 14.03 -0.02
N ILE A 150 18.30 14.08 0.67
CA ILE A 150 18.21 14.46 2.10
C ILE A 150 18.76 13.32 2.97
N MET A 151 18.28 12.10 2.73
CA MET A 151 18.55 10.88 3.49
C MET A 151 19.07 9.79 2.54
N ALA A 152 20.26 10.00 1.98
CA ALA A 152 20.90 9.04 1.05
C ALA A 152 21.26 7.73 1.77
N GLU A 153 20.99 6.56 1.19
CA GLU A 153 21.25 5.27 1.86
C GLU A 153 22.74 4.94 2.02
N ASP A 154 23.59 5.55 1.20
CA ASP A 154 25.05 5.47 1.27
C ASP A 154 25.68 6.41 2.32
N ARG A 155 24.87 7.16 3.09
CA ARG A 155 25.37 8.10 4.09
C ARG A 155 26.13 7.41 5.22
N GLY A 156 27.27 8.01 5.60
CA GLY A 156 28.06 7.65 6.77
C GLY A 156 27.49 8.18 8.09
N TRP A 157 28.27 8.08 9.16
CA TRP A 157 27.91 8.62 10.48
C TRP A 157 28.08 10.15 10.51
N PRO A 158 27.15 10.93 11.11
CA PRO A 158 25.91 10.49 11.78
C PRO A 158 24.74 10.24 10.81
N ARG A 159 24.17 9.02 10.86
CA ARG A 159 23.14 8.57 9.90
C ARG A 159 21.73 9.17 10.10
N PHE A 160 21.49 9.81 11.24
CA PHE A 160 20.18 10.38 11.59
C PHE A 160 20.02 11.84 11.15
N VAL A 161 21.13 12.50 10.77
CA VAL A 161 21.11 13.92 10.40
C VAL A 161 20.79 14.07 8.91
N PRO A 162 19.72 14.79 8.54
CA PRO A 162 19.42 15.06 7.13
C PRO A 162 20.43 16.01 6.51
N ARG A 163 20.72 15.84 5.22
CA ARG A 163 21.48 16.85 4.44
C ARG A 163 20.61 18.09 4.24
N PHE A 164 21.16 19.27 4.50
CA PHE A 164 20.50 20.56 4.32
C PHE A 164 20.81 21.16 2.94
N GLY A 165 19.98 22.10 2.49
CA GLY A 165 20.19 22.83 1.22
C GLY A 165 19.94 22.01 -0.05
N VAL A 166 19.40 20.79 0.06
CA VAL A 166 19.10 19.94 -1.09
C VAL A 166 17.67 20.16 -1.60
N LYS A 167 17.48 20.08 -2.92
CA LYS A 167 16.16 20.25 -3.56
C LYS A 167 15.24 19.06 -3.25
N PHE A 168 14.06 19.36 -2.71
CA PHE A 168 12.94 18.43 -2.47
C PHE A 168 11.74 18.84 -3.31
N ARG A 169 11.12 17.89 -4.01
CA ARG A 169 9.97 18.11 -4.88
C ARG A 169 8.91 17.05 -4.61
N VAL A 170 7.67 17.50 -4.49
CA VAL A 170 6.48 16.64 -4.48
C VAL A 170 5.61 17.11 -5.62
N VAL A 171 5.25 16.19 -6.51
CA VAL A 171 4.47 16.50 -7.70
C VAL A 171 3.20 15.67 -7.62
N PHE A 172 2.07 16.34 -7.69
CA PHE A 172 0.75 15.73 -7.74
C PHE A 172 0.32 15.70 -9.20
N GLY A 173 -0.11 14.53 -9.67
CA GLY A 173 -0.79 14.44 -10.96
C GLY A 173 -2.25 14.84 -10.87
N GLU A 174 -2.94 14.75 -11.99
CA GLU A 174 -4.40 14.89 -12.04
C GLU A 174 -5.08 13.67 -11.39
N PRO A 175 -6.26 13.85 -10.75
CA PRO A 175 -7.08 12.73 -10.30
C PRO A 175 -7.37 11.77 -11.47
N VAL A 176 -7.11 10.48 -11.26
CA VAL A 176 -7.34 9.46 -12.28
C VAL A 176 -8.84 9.33 -12.53
N ASN A 177 -9.25 9.30 -13.79
CA ASN A 177 -10.62 8.91 -14.14
C ASN A 177 -10.80 7.41 -13.85
N ALA A 178 -11.28 7.10 -12.65
CA ALA A 178 -11.30 5.75 -12.12
C ALA A 178 -12.14 4.80 -12.98
N GLU A 179 -13.28 5.27 -13.51
CA GLU A 179 -14.14 4.46 -14.38
C GLU A 179 -13.44 4.11 -15.69
N LYS A 180 -12.81 5.09 -16.35
CA LYS A 180 -12.06 4.87 -17.59
C LYS A 180 -10.85 3.95 -17.38
N THR A 181 -10.16 4.10 -16.26
CA THR A 181 -8.88 3.40 -16.02
C THR A 181 -9.05 2.03 -15.37
N PHE A 182 -10.10 1.81 -14.57
CA PHE A 182 -10.26 0.57 -13.79
C PHE A 182 -11.67 -0.06 -13.89
N GLY A 183 -12.64 0.60 -14.53
CA GLY A 183 -14.03 0.14 -14.58
C GLY A 183 -14.20 -1.25 -15.20
N ASP A 184 -13.46 -1.55 -16.27
CA ASP A 184 -13.43 -2.88 -16.91
C ASP A 184 -12.88 -3.97 -15.98
N LEU A 185 -11.82 -3.68 -15.24
CA LEU A 185 -11.21 -4.61 -14.28
C LEU A 185 -12.11 -4.82 -13.06
N ARG A 186 -12.76 -3.74 -12.60
CA ARG A 186 -13.72 -3.79 -11.49
C ARG A 186 -14.96 -4.58 -11.87
N ALA A 187 -15.49 -4.40 -13.09
CA ALA A 187 -16.61 -5.20 -13.59
C ALA A 187 -16.28 -6.69 -13.65
N GLN A 188 -15.08 -7.05 -14.14
CA GLN A 188 -14.61 -8.44 -14.14
C GLN A 188 -14.45 -9.01 -12.74
N TRP A 189 -13.91 -8.23 -11.79
CA TRP A 189 -13.81 -8.63 -10.39
C TRP A 189 -15.20 -8.88 -9.77
N GLN A 190 -16.14 -7.97 -9.98
CA GLN A 190 -17.51 -8.12 -9.47
C GLN A 190 -18.23 -9.33 -10.06
N ALA A 191 -18.00 -9.64 -11.34
CA ALA A 191 -18.50 -10.86 -11.97
C ALA A 191 -17.90 -12.13 -11.33
N LEU A 192 -16.58 -12.13 -11.07
CA LEU A 192 -15.88 -13.23 -10.39
C LEU A 192 -16.45 -13.46 -8.97
N VAL A 193 -16.68 -12.38 -8.21
CA VAL A 193 -17.27 -12.43 -6.87
C VAL A 193 -18.69 -13.01 -6.91
N LYS A 194 -19.54 -12.55 -7.85
CA LYS A 194 -20.91 -13.07 -8.01
C LYS A 194 -20.93 -14.55 -8.38
N GLN A 195 -20.04 -14.98 -9.27
CA GLN A 195 -19.88 -16.38 -9.64
C GLN A 195 -19.53 -17.22 -8.40
N GLN A 196 -18.52 -16.82 -7.63
CA GLN A 196 -18.11 -17.53 -6.41
C GLN A 196 -19.24 -17.60 -5.36
N GLN A 197 -20.01 -16.52 -5.20
CA GLN A 197 -21.15 -16.48 -4.28
C GLN A 197 -22.26 -17.45 -4.71
N ALA A 198 -22.56 -17.54 -6.02
CA ALA A 198 -23.55 -18.48 -6.54
C ALA A 198 -23.12 -19.95 -6.31
N GLU A 199 -21.85 -20.26 -6.56
CA GLU A 199 -21.28 -21.59 -6.33
C GLU A 199 -21.25 -21.97 -4.84
N SER A 200 -20.96 -21.01 -3.96
CA SER A 200 -20.91 -21.23 -2.50
C SER A 200 -22.31 -21.44 -1.89
N ARG A 201 -23.35 -20.78 -2.43
CA ARG A 201 -24.74 -20.99 -2.00
C ARG A 201 -25.22 -22.43 -2.26
N GLY A 202 -24.65 -23.12 -3.24
CA GLY A 202 -24.97 -24.51 -3.54
C GLY A 202 -24.25 -25.55 -2.66
N LYS A 203 -23.21 -25.16 -1.90
CA LYS A 203 -22.33 -26.12 -1.18
C LYS A 203 -22.44 -26.08 0.35
N GLY A 204 -23.36 -25.28 0.91
CA GLY A 204 -23.41 -25.05 2.36
C GLY A 204 -22.24 -24.18 2.80
N ALA A 205 -22.51 -23.06 3.48
CA ALA A 205 -21.53 -21.99 3.71
C ALA A 205 -20.23 -22.50 4.38
N LEU A 206 -19.11 -22.47 3.65
CA LEU A 206 -17.78 -22.70 4.19
C LEU A 206 -16.92 -21.44 3.99
N GLY A 207 -16.92 -20.59 5.00
CA GLY A 207 -16.06 -19.42 5.08
C GLY A 207 -16.49 -18.48 6.21
N SER A 208 -15.55 -18.04 7.03
CA SER A 208 -15.79 -17.02 8.05
C SER A 208 -16.28 -15.72 7.39
N PRO A 209 -17.30 -15.03 7.94
CA PRO A 209 -17.77 -13.75 7.41
C PRO A 209 -16.62 -12.74 7.28
N GLY A 210 -16.31 -12.34 6.05
CA GLY A 210 -15.30 -11.32 5.75
C GLY A 210 -13.95 -11.84 5.27
N GLU A 211 -13.75 -13.15 5.15
CA GLU A 211 -12.57 -13.73 4.51
C GLU A 211 -12.83 -14.07 3.04
N LEU A 212 -11.91 -13.70 2.15
CA LEU A 212 -12.01 -14.02 0.72
C LEU A 212 -11.83 -15.56 0.52
N PRO A 213 -12.71 -16.22 -0.24
CA PRO A 213 -12.50 -17.58 -0.72
C PRO A 213 -11.16 -17.75 -1.47
N ASP A 214 -10.62 -18.97 -1.46
CA ASP A 214 -9.31 -19.27 -2.07
C ASP A 214 -9.25 -18.96 -3.56
N GLU A 215 -10.35 -19.17 -4.30
CA GLU A 215 -10.42 -18.81 -5.72
C GLU A 215 -10.28 -17.30 -5.93
N LEU A 216 -10.87 -16.48 -5.04
CA LEU A 216 -10.72 -15.02 -5.09
C LEU A 216 -9.34 -14.58 -4.59
N LYS A 217 -8.65 -15.39 -3.78
CA LYS A 217 -7.29 -15.10 -3.29
C LYS A 217 -6.23 -15.48 -4.32
N TYR A 218 -6.23 -16.73 -4.77
CA TYR A 218 -5.14 -17.37 -5.50
C TYR A 218 -5.54 -17.83 -6.92
N GLY A 219 -6.82 -17.68 -7.30
CA GLY A 219 -7.27 -18.01 -8.64
C GLY A 219 -6.56 -17.18 -9.70
N GLU A 220 -6.24 -17.81 -10.83
CA GLU A 220 -5.45 -17.20 -11.90
C GLU A 220 -6.12 -15.92 -12.43
N ARG A 221 -7.45 -15.93 -12.55
CA ARG A 221 -8.24 -14.75 -12.97
C ARG A 221 -8.10 -13.60 -11.98
N ALA A 222 -8.19 -13.88 -10.68
CA ALA A 222 -8.05 -12.87 -9.63
C ALA A 222 -6.63 -12.28 -9.60
N MET A 223 -5.61 -13.13 -9.78
CA MET A 223 -4.21 -12.69 -9.86
C MET A 223 -3.96 -11.80 -11.09
N LYS A 224 -4.45 -12.19 -12.27
CA LYS A 224 -4.33 -11.38 -13.51
C LYS A 224 -4.96 -9.99 -13.35
N LEU A 225 -6.15 -9.91 -12.75
CA LEU A 225 -6.79 -8.63 -12.46
C LEU A 225 -5.93 -7.75 -11.55
N ARG A 226 -5.36 -8.33 -10.49
CA ARG A 226 -4.50 -7.58 -9.55
C ARG A 226 -3.21 -7.09 -10.19
N ILE A 227 -2.58 -7.91 -11.03
CA ILE A 227 -1.38 -7.54 -11.79
C ILE A 227 -1.70 -6.36 -12.70
N GLU A 228 -2.80 -6.44 -13.45
CA GLU A 228 -3.18 -5.39 -14.40
C GLU A 228 -3.55 -4.07 -13.71
N VAL A 229 -4.28 -4.13 -12.58
CA VAL A 229 -4.56 -2.91 -11.79
C VAL A 229 -3.26 -2.29 -11.28
N ALA A 230 -2.33 -3.07 -10.73
CA ALA A 230 -1.06 -2.55 -10.22
C ALA A 230 -0.23 -1.92 -11.35
N ARG A 231 -0.25 -2.53 -12.53
CA ARG A 231 0.40 -2.02 -13.74
C ARG A 231 -0.19 -0.66 -14.15
N ARG A 232 -1.52 -0.54 -14.25
CA ARG A 232 -2.19 0.73 -14.58
C ARG A 232 -1.94 1.83 -13.54
N VAL A 233 -1.93 1.48 -12.24
CA VAL A 233 -1.56 2.45 -11.18
C VAL A 233 -0.12 2.93 -11.34
N ARG A 234 0.82 2.03 -11.66
CA ARG A 234 2.21 2.41 -11.96
C ARG A 234 2.31 3.35 -13.15
N GLU A 235 1.54 3.10 -14.20
CA GLU A 235 1.51 3.96 -15.38
C GLU A 235 1.03 5.38 -15.06
N GLU A 236 0.01 5.54 -14.21
CA GLU A 236 -0.45 6.87 -13.80
C GLU A 236 0.64 7.64 -13.03
N VAL A 237 1.38 6.97 -12.15
CA VAL A 237 2.54 7.60 -11.48
C VAL A 237 3.68 7.88 -12.47
N LEU A 238 3.89 7.00 -13.45
CA LEU A 238 4.90 7.18 -14.48
C LEU A 238 4.59 8.40 -15.37
N LYS A 239 3.32 8.70 -15.65
CA LYS A 239 2.93 9.94 -16.36
C LYS A 239 3.36 11.18 -15.57
N VAL A 240 3.15 11.19 -14.24
CA VAL A 240 3.60 12.28 -13.37
C VAL A 240 5.12 12.43 -13.41
N ARG A 241 5.85 11.31 -13.40
CA ARG A 241 7.32 11.32 -13.55
C ARG A 241 7.76 11.87 -14.90
N LYS A 242 7.13 11.45 -16.00
CA LYS A 242 7.47 11.88 -17.38
C LYS A 242 7.20 13.36 -17.63
N ALA A 243 6.29 13.96 -16.87
CA ALA A 243 6.09 15.41 -16.87
C ALA A 243 7.25 16.19 -16.23
N LEU A 244 8.27 15.50 -15.71
CA LEU A 244 9.49 16.08 -15.14
C LEU A 244 10.68 15.80 -16.07
N ASP A 245 11.72 16.63 -15.97
CA ASP A 245 12.94 16.56 -16.81
C ASP A 245 13.86 15.36 -16.52
N TYR A 246 13.30 14.18 -16.26
CA TYR A 246 14.05 12.95 -16.05
C TYR A 246 14.22 12.15 -17.35
N PRO A 247 15.22 11.26 -17.42
CA PRO A 247 15.36 10.38 -18.57
C PRO A 247 14.11 9.53 -18.79
N ASP A 248 13.59 9.50 -20.02
CA ASP A 248 12.36 8.76 -20.38
C ASP A 248 12.60 7.29 -20.70
N LYS A 249 13.81 6.94 -21.17
CA LYS A 249 14.16 5.57 -21.55
C LYS A 249 14.46 4.73 -20.32
N GLU A 250 13.41 4.27 -19.65
CA GLU A 250 13.47 3.21 -18.66
C GLU A 250 13.75 1.87 -19.36
N PRO A 251 14.70 1.05 -18.88
CA PRO A 251 14.88 -0.30 -19.38
C PRO A 251 13.57 -1.11 -19.28
N SER A 252 13.25 -1.88 -20.32
CA SER A 252 12.08 -2.75 -20.31
C SER A 252 12.18 -3.76 -19.16
N GLY A 253 11.05 -4.02 -18.48
CA GLY A 253 10.94 -5.06 -17.47
C GLY A 253 10.99 -4.57 -16.03
N PHE A 254 11.31 -3.31 -15.75
CA PHE A 254 11.28 -2.78 -14.37
C PHE A 254 9.86 -2.75 -13.78
N GLU A 255 8.85 -2.71 -14.64
CA GLU A 255 7.43 -2.86 -14.32
C GLU A 255 7.01 -4.27 -13.89
N LEU A 256 7.82 -5.29 -14.19
CA LEU A 256 7.49 -6.70 -13.94
C LEU A 256 8.13 -7.17 -12.63
N ALA A 257 7.34 -7.82 -11.77
CA ALA A 257 7.85 -8.38 -10.51
C ALA A 257 8.96 -9.43 -10.74
N ASP A 258 8.85 -10.22 -11.80
CA ASP A 258 9.78 -11.30 -12.15
C ASP A 258 11.21 -10.80 -12.36
N THR A 259 11.38 -9.60 -12.93
CA THR A 259 12.68 -8.96 -13.12
C THR A 259 13.44 -8.79 -11.80
N TRP A 260 12.71 -8.57 -10.70
CA TRP A 260 13.28 -8.28 -9.39
C TRP A 260 13.45 -9.51 -8.49
N THR A 261 13.05 -10.70 -8.96
CA THR A 261 13.25 -11.97 -8.22
C THR A 261 14.73 -12.32 -8.03
N ARG A 262 15.60 -11.72 -8.85
CA ARG A 262 17.06 -11.91 -8.84
C ARG A 262 17.79 -11.09 -7.75
N GLU A 263 17.07 -10.23 -7.04
CA GLU A 263 17.64 -9.44 -5.96
C GLU A 263 18.00 -10.30 -4.74
N PRO A 264 19.04 -9.93 -3.97
CA PRO A 264 19.40 -10.66 -2.77
C PRO A 264 18.31 -10.57 -1.69
N VAL A 265 18.23 -11.63 -0.89
CA VAL A 265 17.42 -11.66 0.34
C VAL A 265 18.18 -10.95 1.45
N ALA A 266 18.25 -9.62 1.36
CA ALA A 266 18.90 -8.75 2.33
C ALA A 266 18.05 -7.51 2.61
N ASP A 267 18.22 -6.93 3.79
CA ASP A 267 17.47 -5.73 4.20
C ASP A 267 18.00 -4.47 3.51
N LYS A 268 19.31 -4.39 3.28
CA LYS A 268 19.98 -3.27 2.61
C LYS A 268 20.98 -3.81 1.62
N PHE A 269 20.87 -3.39 0.36
CA PHE A 269 21.76 -3.83 -0.70
C PHE A 269 21.73 -2.85 -1.87
N LYS A 270 22.75 -2.93 -2.73
CA LYS A 270 22.71 -2.33 -4.05
C LYS A 270 22.09 -3.36 -5.01
N SER A 271 21.02 -2.99 -5.71
CA SER A 271 20.32 -3.88 -6.62
C SER A 271 21.21 -4.25 -7.80
N ASN A 272 21.24 -5.54 -8.14
CA ASN A 272 21.89 -6.09 -9.32
C ASN A 272 21.04 -5.92 -10.61
N VAL A 273 19.83 -5.37 -10.49
CA VAL A 273 18.91 -5.16 -11.61
C VAL A 273 19.07 -3.76 -12.22
N ASP A 274 19.14 -2.73 -11.38
CA ASP A 274 19.06 -1.33 -11.80
C ASP A 274 20.08 -0.41 -11.09
N ASP A 275 21.04 -0.98 -10.36
CA ASP A 275 22.03 -0.26 -9.56
C ASP A 275 21.47 0.63 -8.43
N SER A 276 20.18 0.53 -8.13
CA SER A 276 19.56 1.31 -7.06
C SER A 276 20.01 0.87 -5.67
N LEU A 277 19.96 1.80 -4.70
CA LEU A 277 20.12 1.45 -3.30
C LEU A 277 18.74 1.07 -2.75
N ILE A 278 18.62 -0.17 -2.27
CA ILE A 278 17.41 -0.71 -1.68
C ILE A 278 17.57 -0.78 -0.17
N ASN A 279 16.54 -0.30 0.53
CA ASN A 279 16.37 -0.54 1.95
C ASN A 279 14.94 -1.04 2.22
N LYS A 280 14.85 -2.33 2.53
CA LYS A 280 13.61 -3.04 2.92
C LYS A 280 13.33 -2.95 4.42
N LYS A 281 14.21 -2.31 5.21
CA LYS A 281 14.12 -2.14 6.66
C LYS A 281 13.58 -0.78 7.09
N GLN A 282 13.19 0.08 6.15
CA GLN A 282 12.61 1.41 6.38
C GLN A 282 11.24 1.54 5.74
#